data_AF-A0A9W7AMP6-F1
#
_entry.id   AF-A0A9W7AMP6-F1
#
_cell.length_a   1.000
_cell.length_b   1.000
_cell.length_c   1.000
_cell.angle_alpha   90.00
_cell.angle_beta   90.00
_cell.angle_gamma   90.00
#
_symmetry.space_group_name_H-M   'P 1'
#
loop_
_entity.id
_entity.type
_entity.pdbx_description
1 polymer ?
#
loop_
_entity_poly.entity_id
_entity_poly.type
_entity_poly.pdbx_seq_one_letter_code
_entity_poly.pdbx_strand_id
1 'polypeptide(L)'
;MSRANLLTQKEVNVLYECLQEVSLALDALSVPHFLIAGSLLGATRSQSILFCDDDVDIAVSEEDYPVVLGKLPEIVSSKKIGSYVRRPWPAADKIRPHKLPYLFIDVFSLKKYRSIEEVEQMVCMKDNGERQTSSYVERITCPLEEARFPIYHYDNRKALELWPEEYFQIVELFPLKPYKFGHLSIPGPARPLRYLQRSYGGSLCLTEFRYPSGGMHSKEIARRMVDLEISPGEGDMMDEADYKPIVHSKYKGAVSGSWGREEMMRWVADEESWHIQWEKKSLKQFGLGLTPLLVDGKFVFNEDTLAYMEHHVSKARKARDELQFSFRKSDVPWADAFEEATLSYDVATFNFERAISDCLGVRDLTRIDKATKDDCVYHLLDETKIKNLHKLYHRFILEVVAPSLPASISTFKYQNFPCLRLLTHSEFSLGIHCDALYGHPCGSVNYILPVTPENGAQSLHIESSPGKEDWHSTGGGGLGILRRFWGAMCLHFTGENWSGRSRVSLDFRIIPGAGGDGGELYDADENYYEIARRSGPESESVWRSDAADDKLKPISRLTGFPFSAKKRKK
;
A
#
# COMPACT_ATOMS: atom_id res chain seq x y z
N MET A 1 -32.83 1.33 -33.71
CA MET A 1 -32.65 2.79 -33.60
C MET A 1 -31.18 3.10 -33.83
N SER A 2 -30.85 4.14 -34.60
CA SER A 2 -29.45 4.46 -34.91
C SER A 2 -28.78 5.09 -33.70
N ARG A 3 -27.73 4.44 -33.19
CA ARG A 3 -26.85 4.94 -32.11
C ARG A 3 -26.45 6.40 -32.37
N ALA A 4 -26.66 7.30 -31.42
CA ALA A 4 -26.58 8.73 -31.63
C ALA A 4 -25.43 9.36 -30.81
N ASN A 5 -24.54 10.08 -31.50
CA ASN A 5 -23.53 10.94 -30.87
C ASN A 5 -24.09 12.36 -30.80
N LEU A 6 -24.06 12.99 -29.62
CA LEU A 6 -24.51 14.37 -29.47
C LEU A 6 -23.45 15.37 -29.94
N LEU A 7 -22.18 14.96 -29.97
CA LEU A 7 -21.11 15.69 -30.62
C LEU A 7 -21.08 15.42 -32.13
N THR A 8 -21.00 16.49 -32.91
CA THR A 8 -20.71 16.40 -34.34
C THR A 8 -19.29 15.89 -34.56
N GLN A 9 -19.06 15.20 -35.68
CA GLN A 9 -17.71 14.72 -36.01
C GLN A 9 -16.68 15.86 -36.09
N LYS A 10 -17.11 17.07 -36.45
CA LYS A 10 -16.26 18.26 -36.48
C LYS A 10 -15.80 18.66 -35.08
N GLU A 11 -16.71 18.69 -34.11
CA GLU A 11 -16.40 18.98 -32.70
C GLU A 11 -15.42 17.96 -32.14
N VAL A 12 -15.71 16.67 -32.34
CA VAL A 12 -14.84 15.56 -31.94
C VAL A 12 -13.42 15.72 -32.49
N ASN A 13 -13.30 16.00 -33.79
CA ASN A 13 -11.99 16.18 -34.40
C ASN A 13 -11.24 17.36 -33.77
N VAL A 14 -11.92 18.48 -33.55
CA VAL A 14 -11.32 19.69 -32.98
C VAL A 14 -10.85 19.46 -31.54
N LEU A 15 -11.61 18.76 -30.71
CA LEU A 15 -11.21 18.44 -29.34
C LEU A 15 -9.98 17.54 -29.30
N TYR A 16 -9.95 16.45 -30.08
CA TYR A 16 -8.77 15.58 -30.12
C TYR A 16 -7.54 16.29 -30.72
N GLU A 17 -7.69 17.07 -31.80
CA GLU A 17 -6.59 17.86 -32.37
C GLU A 17 -6.04 18.85 -31.33
N CYS A 18 -6.91 19.53 -30.58
CA CYS A 18 -6.52 20.46 -29.53
C CYS A 18 -5.80 19.75 -28.38
N LEU A 19 -6.39 18.67 -27.84
CA LEU A 19 -5.82 17.88 -26.75
C LEU A 19 -4.43 17.33 -27.11
N GLN A 20 -4.26 16.85 -28.34
CA GLN A 20 -2.96 16.33 -28.81
C GLN A 20 -1.88 17.42 -28.75
N GLU A 21 -2.16 18.61 -29.27
CA GLU A 21 -1.20 19.71 -29.27
C GLU A 21 -0.90 20.25 -27.85
N VAL A 22 -1.92 20.28 -26.97
CA VAL A 22 -1.75 20.65 -25.55
C VAL A 22 -0.89 19.62 -24.81
N SER A 23 -1.17 18.32 -25.00
CA SER A 23 -0.37 17.23 -24.43
C SER A 23 1.10 17.33 -24.86
N LEU A 24 1.35 17.50 -26.16
CA LEU A 24 2.70 17.64 -26.69
C LEU A 24 3.41 18.91 -26.17
N ALA A 25 2.67 19.98 -25.90
CA ALA A 25 3.22 21.18 -25.29
C ALA A 25 3.64 20.95 -23.84
N LEU A 26 2.82 20.25 -23.05
CA LEU A 26 3.13 19.89 -21.66
C LEU A 26 4.32 18.92 -21.58
N ASP A 27 4.36 17.92 -22.47
CA ASP A 27 5.50 17.00 -22.60
C ASP A 27 6.81 17.76 -22.91
N ALA A 28 6.76 18.74 -23.83
CA ALA A 28 7.91 19.57 -24.17
C ALA A 28 8.38 20.47 -23.01
N LEU A 29 7.47 20.78 -22.08
CA LEU A 29 7.78 21.51 -20.85
C LEU A 29 8.24 20.59 -19.70
N SER A 30 8.26 19.26 -19.93
CA SER A 30 8.51 18.26 -18.88
C SER A 30 7.53 18.36 -17.71
N VAL A 31 6.28 18.75 -18.00
CA VAL A 31 5.20 18.84 -17.00
C VAL A 31 4.34 17.59 -17.13
N PRO A 32 4.33 16.68 -16.13
CA PRO A 32 3.41 15.55 -16.12
C PRO A 32 1.96 16.02 -16.09
N HIS A 33 1.15 15.51 -17.01
CA HIS A 33 -0.28 15.76 -17.08
C HIS A 33 -1.07 14.47 -17.22
N PHE A 34 -2.32 14.47 -16.77
CA PHE A 34 -3.15 13.27 -16.81
C PHE A 34 -4.65 13.58 -16.91
N LEU A 35 -5.41 12.66 -17.49
CA LEU A 35 -6.87 12.75 -17.58
C LEU A 35 -7.52 12.67 -16.18
N ILE A 36 -8.53 13.50 -15.95
CA ILE A 36 -9.37 13.48 -14.74
C ILE A 36 -10.86 13.55 -15.11
N ALA A 37 -11.74 13.50 -14.10
CA ALA A 37 -13.18 13.75 -14.23
C ALA A 37 -13.85 12.97 -15.40
N GLY A 38 -14.72 13.63 -16.17
CA GLY A 38 -15.53 13.01 -17.23
C GLY A 38 -14.66 12.45 -18.37
N SER A 39 -13.52 13.08 -18.61
CA SER A 39 -12.53 12.62 -19.58
C SER A 39 -11.86 11.31 -19.17
N LEU A 40 -11.52 11.15 -17.89
CA LEU A 40 -11.03 9.88 -17.35
C LEU A 40 -12.12 8.80 -17.36
N LEU A 41 -13.36 9.17 -17.07
CA LEU A 41 -14.51 8.27 -17.16
C LEU A 41 -14.68 7.74 -18.59
N GLY A 42 -14.64 8.62 -19.60
CA GLY A 42 -14.70 8.25 -21.01
C GLY A 42 -13.50 7.38 -21.45
N ALA A 43 -12.29 7.72 -21.01
CA ALA A 43 -11.10 6.91 -21.27
C ALA A 43 -11.21 5.48 -20.69
N THR A 44 -11.80 5.36 -19.51
CA THR A 44 -11.97 4.08 -18.80
C THR A 44 -13.09 3.26 -19.42
N ARG A 45 -14.24 3.87 -19.74
CA ARG A 45 -15.44 3.16 -20.24
C ARG A 45 -15.38 2.85 -21.73
N SER A 46 -15.06 3.85 -22.54
CA SER A 46 -15.19 3.76 -24.01
C SER A 46 -13.89 4.02 -24.75
N GLN A 47 -12.78 4.24 -24.03
CA GLN A 47 -11.51 4.64 -24.60
C GLN A 47 -11.67 5.86 -25.52
N SER A 48 -12.54 6.79 -25.15
CA SER A 48 -12.89 7.98 -25.95
C SER A 48 -13.46 9.07 -25.06
N ILE A 49 -13.56 10.30 -25.57
CA ILE A 49 -14.46 11.30 -24.98
C ILE A 49 -15.88 10.73 -24.86
N LEU A 50 -16.62 11.17 -23.83
CA LEU A 50 -18.02 10.84 -23.68
C LEU A 50 -18.85 11.43 -24.82
N PHE A 51 -19.96 10.79 -25.17
CA PHE A 51 -20.73 11.12 -26.37
C PHE A 51 -21.41 12.50 -26.34
N CYS A 52 -21.46 13.12 -25.16
CA CYS A 52 -22.10 14.40 -24.86
C CYS A 52 -21.15 15.45 -24.26
N ASP A 53 -19.87 15.14 -24.03
CA ASP A 53 -18.91 16.09 -23.42
C ASP A 53 -18.42 17.11 -24.45
N ASP A 54 -18.51 18.41 -24.12
CA ASP A 54 -18.00 19.49 -24.96
C ASP A 54 -16.57 19.93 -24.62
N ASP A 55 -15.96 19.28 -23.64
CA ASP A 55 -14.63 19.59 -23.13
C ASP A 55 -13.78 18.35 -22.85
N VAL A 56 -12.52 18.60 -22.48
CA VAL A 56 -11.62 17.58 -21.95
C VAL A 56 -10.91 18.13 -20.73
N ASP A 57 -10.92 17.36 -19.65
CA ASP A 57 -10.28 17.69 -18.38
C ASP A 57 -8.93 16.99 -18.24
N ILE A 58 -7.89 17.77 -18.02
CA ILE A 58 -6.57 17.29 -17.60
C ILE A 58 -6.12 18.00 -16.33
N ALA A 59 -5.27 17.33 -15.56
CA ALA A 59 -4.63 17.88 -14.38
C ALA A 59 -3.12 17.92 -14.51
N VAL A 60 -2.51 18.87 -13.82
CA VAL A 60 -1.07 18.99 -13.52
C VAL A 60 -0.87 19.14 -12.01
N SER A 61 0.36 18.95 -11.53
CA SER A 61 0.73 19.23 -10.14
C SER A 61 0.73 20.74 -9.85
N GLU A 62 0.34 21.15 -8.65
CA GLU A 62 0.48 22.53 -8.14
C GLU A 62 1.95 23.00 -8.23
N GLU A 63 2.92 22.09 -8.04
CA GLU A 63 4.35 22.39 -8.13
C GLU A 63 4.78 22.78 -9.56
N ASP A 64 4.16 22.18 -10.58
CA ASP A 64 4.44 22.43 -11.99
C ASP A 64 3.59 23.57 -12.57
N TYR A 65 2.50 23.93 -11.90
CA TYR A 65 1.57 24.96 -12.34
C TYR A 65 2.22 26.32 -12.65
N PRO A 66 3.25 26.81 -11.91
CA PRO A 66 3.99 28.01 -12.29
C PRO A 66 4.65 27.92 -13.69
N VAL A 67 5.14 26.75 -14.08
CA VAL A 67 5.73 26.51 -15.41
C VAL A 67 4.65 26.55 -16.48
N VAL A 68 3.51 25.90 -16.22
CA VAL A 68 2.34 25.92 -17.10
C VAL A 68 1.88 27.36 -17.32
N LEU A 69 1.66 28.11 -16.25
CA LEU A 69 1.20 29.49 -16.29
C LEU A 69 2.17 30.42 -17.07
N GLY A 70 3.48 30.21 -16.92
CA GLY A 70 4.48 31.04 -17.58
C GLY A 70 4.71 30.73 -19.05
N LYS A 71 4.58 29.46 -19.46
CA LYS A 71 5.04 29.01 -20.79
C LYS A 71 3.96 28.43 -21.70
N LEU A 72 2.93 27.76 -21.15
CA LEU A 72 1.89 27.15 -21.96
C LEU A 72 1.09 28.18 -22.79
N PRO A 73 0.73 29.38 -22.27
CA PRO A 73 0.05 30.40 -23.08
C PRO A 73 0.83 30.83 -24.32
N GLU A 74 2.16 30.95 -24.21
CA GLU A 74 3.04 31.32 -25.31
C GLU A 74 3.08 30.22 -26.39
N ILE A 75 3.14 28.95 -25.97
CA ILE A 75 3.11 27.81 -26.88
C ILE A 75 1.74 27.73 -27.58
N VAL A 76 0.65 27.86 -26.83
CA VAL A 76 -0.73 27.85 -27.36
C VAL A 76 -0.92 28.93 -28.43
N SER A 77 -0.41 30.14 -28.17
CA SER A 77 -0.47 31.25 -29.12
C SER A 77 0.44 31.05 -30.34
N SER A 78 1.72 30.72 -30.12
CA SER A 78 2.73 30.60 -31.20
C SER A 78 2.43 29.45 -32.16
N LYS A 79 1.94 28.32 -31.66
CA LYS A 79 1.50 27.18 -32.46
C LYS A 79 0.11 27.34 -33.06
N LYS A 80 -0.61 28.44 -32.76
CA LYS A 80 -1.99 28.68 -33.21
C LYS A 80 -2.94 27.54 -32.82
N ILE A 81 -2.76 26.99 -31.62
CA ILE A 81 -3.64 25.94 -31.08
C ILE A 81 -5.00 26.57 -30.76
N GLY A 82 -4.99 27.73 -30.10
CA GLY A 82 -6.20 28.40 -29.63
C GLY A 82 -5.90 29.64 -28.80
N SER A 83 -6.86 30.02 -27.95
CA SER A 83 -6.70 31.05 -26.93
C SER A 83 -6.61 30.44 -25.54
N TYR A 84 -5.63 30.88 -24.76
CA TYR A 84 -5.49 30.54 -23.35
C TYR A 84 -6.23 31.54 -22.47
N VAL A 85 -7.04 31.07 -21.54
CA VAL A 85 -7.75 31.89 -20.55
C VAL A 85 -7.43 31.36 -19.17
N ARG A 86 -6.73 32.16 -18.36
CA ARG A 86 -6.38 31.80 -17.00
C ARG A 86 -7.59 31.91 -16.07
N ARG A 87 -7.90 30.84 -15.34
CA ARG A 87 -8.95 30.74 -14.31
C ARG A 87 -10.18 31.61 -14.58
N PRO A 88 -10.86 31.46 -15.73
CA PRO A 88 -12.12 32.17 -16.01
C PRO A 88 -13.19 31.85 -14.95
N TRP A 89 -13.04 30.72 -14.28
CA TRP A 89 -13.61 30.38 -12.99
C TRP A 89 -12.48 29.76 -12.12
N PRO A 90 -12.52 29.84 -10.77
CA PRO A 90 -11.33 29.65 -9.94
C PRO A 90 -10.59 28.30 -9.99
N ALA A 91 -11.15 27.26 -10.63
CA ALA A 91 -10.57 25.91 -10.58
C ALA A 91 -9.65 25.51 -11.75
N ALA A 92 -9.82 26.06 -12.95
CA ALA A 92 -9.12 25.56 -14.13
C ALA A 92 -8.78 26.67 -15.13
N ASP A 93 -7.66 26.51 -15.81
CA ASP A 93 -7.32 27.29 -16.99
C ASP A 93 -7.96 26.68 -18.24
N LYS A 94 -8.46 27.52 -19.16
CA LYS A 94 -9.17 27.07 -20.37
C LYS A 94 -8.35 27.32 -21.62
N ILE A 95 -8.21 26.29 -22.45
CA ILE A 95 -7.64 26.40 -23.81
C ILE A 95 -8.77 26.20 -24.82
N ARG A 96 -9.14 27.28 -25.53
CA ARG A 96 -10.22 27.27 -26.52
C ARG A 96 -9.66 27.20 -27.94
N PRO A 97 -9.95 26.15 -28.73
CA PRO A 97 -9.42 26.01 -30.07
C PRO A 97 -9.99 27.06 -31.02
N HIS A 98 -9.18 27.57 -31.95
CA HIS A 98 -9.61 28.65 -32.86
C HIS A 98 -10.81 28.28 -33.75
N LYS A 99 -10.92 27.00 -34.17
CA LYS A 99 -11.96 26.55 -35.10
C LYS A 99 -13.37 26.55 -34.48
N LEU A 100 -13.47 26.19 -33.19
CA LEU A 100 -14.73 26.05 -32.46
C LEU A 100 -14.49 26.52 -31.00
N PRO A 101 -14.48 27.83 -30.73
CA PRO A 101 -14.02 28.39 -29.46
C PRO A 101 -14.98 28.16 -28.29
N TYR A 102 -16.18 27.59 -28.53
CA TYR A 102 -17.08 27.17 -27.47
C TYR A 102 -16.63 25.86 -26.80
N LEU A 103 -15.87 25.01 -27.51
CA LEU A 103 -15.18 23.85 -26.96
C LEU A 103 -13.95 24.29 -26.16
N PHE A 104 -13.46 23.45 -25.25
CA PHE A 104 -12.25 23.77 -24.48
C PHE A 104 -11.55 22.53 -23.92
N ILE A 105 -10.28 22.71 -23.58
CA ILE A 105 -9.53 21.82 -22.69
C ILE A 105 -9.39 22.56 -21.36
N ASP A 106 -9.86 21.96 -20.26
CA ASP A 106 -9.64 22.46 -18.91
C ASP A 106 -8.34 21.87 -18.36
N VAL A 107 -7.47 22.76 -17.83
CA VAL A 107 -6.22 22.41 -17.18
C VAL A 107 -6.34 22.75 -15.69
N PHE A 108 -6.56 21.70 -14.89
CA PHE A 108 -6.67 21.80 -13.45
C PHE A 108 -5.30 21.68 -12.78
N SER A 109 -5.17 22.33 -11.63
CA SER A 109 -4.00 22.21 -10.75
C SER A 109 -4.40 21.43 -9.50
N LEU A 110 -3.71 20.32 -9.26
CA LEU A 110 -3.92 19.50 -8.07
C LEU A 110 -2.79 19.70 -7.07
N LYS A 111 -3.18 20.03 -5.85
CA LYS A 111 -2.31 20.17 -4.68
C LYS A 111 -2.24 18.85 -3.92
N LYS A 112 -1.04 18.52 -3.43
CA LYS A 112 -0.83 17.44 -2.46
C LYS A 112 -1.18 17.96 -1.07
N TYR A 113 -2.25 17.44 -0.49
CA TYR A 113 -2.62 17.68 0.90
C TYR A 113 -2.07 16.56 1.77
N ARG A 114 -1.33 16.91 2.83
CA ARG A 114 -0.72 15.95 3.76
C ARG A 114 -1.66 15.51 4.88
N SER A 115 -2.69 16.29 5.17
CA SER A 115 -3.67 15.97 6.21
C SER A 115 -5.00 16.68 5.95
N ILE A 116 -6.04 16.26 6.67
CA ILE A 116 -7.36 16.89 6.56
C ILE A 116 -7.33 18.35 7.04
N GLU A 117 -6.47 18.68 8.01
CA GLU A 117 -6.30 20.03 8.53
C GLU A 117 -5.76 20.99 7.46
N GLU A 118 -4.92 20.52 6.52
CA GLU A 118 -4.47 21.36 5.40
C GLU A 118 -5.63 21.68 4.44
N VAL A 119 -6.58 20.75 4.25
CA VAL A 119 -7.79 20.98 3.47
C VAL A 119 -8.72 21.95 4.21
N GLU A 120 -8.93 21.74 5.52
CA GLU A 120 -9.70 22.63 6.37
C GLU A 120 -9.17 24.06 6.32
N GLN A 121 -7.86 24.25 6.42
CA GLN A 121 -7.21 25.55 6.29
C GLN A 121 -7.52 26.22 4.95
N MET A 122 -7.52 25.44 3.86
CA MET A 122 -7.84 25.93 2.53
C MET A 122 -9.31 26.39 2.38
N VAL A 123 -10.24 25.71 3.06
CA VAL A 123 -11.68 25.98 2.91
C VAL A 123 -12.25 26.90 4.00
N CYS A 124 -11.58 27.02 5.15
CA CYS A 124 -12.10 27.75 6.31
C CYS A 124 -12.05 29.27 6.16
N MET A 125 -11.26 29.81 5.23
CA MET A 125 -11.13 31.24 4.99
C MET A 125 -11.82 31.64 3.68
N LYS A 126 -12.53 32.76 3.71
CA LYS A 126 -13.03 33.43 2.51
C LYS A 126 -11.94 34.29 1.86
N ASP A 127 -12.17 34.66 0.60
CA ASP A 127 -11.26 35.52 -0.17
C ASP A 127 -11.10 36.92 0.49
N ASN A 128 -12.09 37.35 1.28
CA ASN A 128 -12.06 38.59 2.07
C ASN A 128 -11.42 38.42 3.47
N GLY A 129 -10.89 37.24 3.80
CA GLY A 129 -10.23 36.94 5.07
C GLY A 129 -11.16 36.56 6.23
N GLU A 130 -12.48 36.54 6.03
CA GLU A 130 -13.43 36.08 7.06
C GLU A 130 -13.45 34.55 7.16
N ARG A 131 -13.72 34.02 8.36
CA ARG A 131 -13.94 32.58 8.56
C ARG A 131 -15.30 32.13 8.01
N GLN A 132 -15.32 30.92 7.46
CA GLN A 132 -16.53 30.18 7.12
C GLN A 132 -17.15 29.56 8.38
N THR A 133 -18.43 29.19 8.30
CA THR A 133 -19.11 28.45 9.37
C THR A 133 -18.53 27.03 9.48
N SER A 134 -18.51 26.45 10.68
CA SER A 134 -18.06 25.06 10.87
C SER A 134 -18.83 24.08 9.98
N SER A 135 -20.15 24.27 9.86
CA SER A 135 -21.01 23.46 8.98
C SER A 135 -20.64 23.52 7.50
N TYR A 136 -20.07 24.64 7.02
CA TYR A 136 -19.62 24.77 5.64
C TYR A 136 -18.33 23.98 5.43
N VAL A 137 -17.39 24.07 6.38
CA VAL A 137 -16.12 23.33 6.35
C VAL A 137 -16.39 21.83 6.42
N GLU A 138 -17.19 21.39 7.41
CA GLU A 138 -17.58 19.99 7.61
C GLU A 138 -18.23 19.40 6.35
N ARG A 139 -19.09 20.15 5.64
CA ARG A 139 -19.70 19.64 4.39
C ARG A 139 -18.67 19.31 3.31
N ILE A 140 -17.54 20.02 3.27
CA ILE A 140 -16.48 19.80 2.28
C ILE A 140 -15.50 18.73 2.76
N THR A 141 -15.23 18.65 4.06
CA THR A 141 -14.22 17.72 4.62
C THR A 141 -14.78 16.38 5.06
N CYS A 142 -16.08 16.27 5.35
CA CYS A 142 -16.72 15.00 5.71
C CYS A 142 -16.49 13.88 4.68
N PRO A 143 -16.55 14.12 3.35
CA PRO A 143 -16.20 13.09 2.36
C PRO A 143 -14.72 12.64 2.39
N LEU A 144 -13.86 13.38 3.09
CA LEU A 144 -12.44 13.09 3.23
C LEU A 144 -12.10 12.37 4.55
N GLU A 145 -13.07 12.13 5.44
CA GLU A 145 -12.83 11.47 6.74
C GLU A 145 -12.22 10.06 6.59
N GLU A 146 -12.63 9.34 5.55
CA GLU A 146 -12.08 8.01 5.22
C GLU A 146 -10.85 8.07 4.28
N ALA A 147 -10.45 9.28 3.85
CA ALA A 147 -9.34 9.44 2.93
C ALA A 147 -8.01 9.07 3.62
N ARG A 148 -7.18 8.31 2.91
CA ARG A 148 -5.82 7.98 3.35
C ARG A 148 -4.86 9.04 2.83
N PHE A 149 -4.52 9.99 3.69
CA PHE A 149 -3.56 11.04 3.37
C PHE A 149 -2.12 10.49 3.26
N PRO A 150 -1.26 11.10 2.43
CA PRO A 150 -1.54 12.29 1.60
C PRO A 150 -2.43 12.01 0.38
N ILE A 151 -3.21 13.00 -0.02
CA ILE A 151 -4.08 12.97 -1.20
C ILE A 151 -3.74 14.10 -2.17
N TYR A 152 -4.08 13.90 -3.44
CA TYR A 152 -4.07 14.96 -4.46
C TYR A 152 -5.49 15.44 -4.67
N HIS A 153 -5.71 16.73 -4.44
CA HIS A 153 -7.03 17.35 -4.60
C HIS A 153 -6.89 18.77 -5.17
N TYR A 154 -7.98 19.44 -5.50
CA TYR A 154 -7.94 20.74 -6.17
C TYR A 154 -7.25 21.80 -5.31
N ASP A 155 -6.50 22.70 -5.97
CA ASP A 155 -5.76 23.78 -5.30
C ASP A 155 -6.63 25.00 -4.94
N ASN A 156 -7.95 24.92 -5.13
CA ASN A 156 -8.86 26.03 -4.93
C ASN A 156 -10.11 25.62 -4.14
N ARG A 157 -10.47 26.44 -3.15
CA ARG A 157 -11.67 26.29 -2.31
C ARG A 157 -12.96 26.04 -3.11
N LYS A 158 -13.20 26.75 -4.20
CA LYS A 158 -14.45 26.63 -4.95
C LYS A 158 -14.56 25.26 -5.65
N ALA A 159 -13.43 24.72 -6.11
CA ALA A 159 -13.38 23.38 -6.68
C ALA A 159 -13.60 22.31 -5.59
N LEU A 160 -12.95 22.46 -4.43
CA LEU A 160 -13.18 21.61 -3.26
C LEU A 160 -14.66 21.63 -2.82
N GLU A 161 -15.32 22.79 -2.89
CA GLU A 161 -16.74 22.91 -2.57
C GLU A 161 -17.65 22.18 -3.57
N LEU A 162 -17.35 22.24 -4.87
CA LEU A 162 -18.18 21.60 -5.90
C LEU A 162 -17.94 20.10 -5.99
N TRP A 163 -16.71 19.66 -5.74
CA TRP A 163 -16.26 18.30 -6.02
C TRP A 163 -15.46 17.71 -4.85
N PRO A 164 -15.99 17.68 -3.61
CA PRO A 164 -15.25 17.23 -2.43
C PRO A 164 -14.83 15.75 -2.49
N GLU A 165 -15.49 14.94 -3.33
CA GLU A 165 -15.21 13.52 -3.51
C GLU A 165 -14.16 13.24 -4.61
N GLU A 166 -13.80 14.25 -5.40
CA GLU A 166 -12.86 14.15 -6.52
C GLU A 166 -11.41 14.38 -6.08
N TYR A 167 -10.94 13.56 -5.14
CA TYR A 167 -9.54 13.50 -4.75
C TYR A 167 -8.92 12.17 -5.17
N PHE A 168 -7.62 12.15 -5.39
CA PHE A 168 -6.86 10.91 -5.60
C PHE A 168 -6.03 10.58 -4.38
N GLN A 169 -6.06 9.32 -3.95
CA GLN A 169 -4.98 8.79 -3.12
C GLN A 169 -3.73 8.62 -3.99
N ILE A 170 -2.53 8.68 -3.39
CA ILE A 170 -1.26 8.41 -4.11
C ILE A 170 -1.35 7.14 -4.95
N VAL A 171 -1.99 6.12 -4.38
CA VAL A 171 -2.05 4.77 -4.95
C VAL A 171 -3.06 4.61 -6.09
N GLU A 172 -3.97 5.57 -6.19
CA GLU A 172 -4.92 5.68 -7.29
C GLU A 172 -4.29 6.45 -8.45
N LEU A 173 -3.52 7.49 -8.14
CA LEU A 173 -2.91 8.36 -9.13
C LEU A 173 -1.65 7.76 -9.76
N PHE A 174 -0.68 7.33 -8.96
CA PHE A 174 0.66 6.96 -9.45
C PHE A 174 0.90 5.45 -9.55
N PRO A 175 1.94 5.01 -10.29
CA PRO A 175 2.53 5.75 -11.40
C PRO A 175 1.49 6.00 -12.49
N LEU A 176 1.57 7.14 -13.18
CA LEU A 176 0.68 7.40 -14.31
C LEU A 176 0.85 6.30 -15.37
N LYS A 177 -0.25 5.88 -15.99
CA LYS A 177 -0.25 4.88 -17.06
C LYS A 177 -0.84 5.45 -18.35
N PRO A 178 -0.44 4.95 -19.52
CA PRO A 178 -1.05 5.39 -20.78
C PRO A 178 -2.50 4.90 -20.87
N TYR A 179 -3.41 5.83 -21.13
CA TYR A 179 -4.80 5.53 -21.50
C TYR A 179 -4.99 5.76 -22.99
N LYS A 180 -5.81 4.90 -23.58
CA LYS A 180 -6.32 5.12 -24.93
C LYS A 180 -7.51 6.06 -24.85
N PHE A 181 -7.41 7.19 -25.53
CA PHE A 181 -8.45 8.22 -25.60
C PHE A 181 -8.66 8.61 -27.06
N GLY A 182 -9.62 7.94 -27.70
CA GLY A 182 -9.80 7.91 -29.13
C GLY A 182 -8.61 7.27 -29.83
N HIS A 183 -7.87 8.10 -30.57
CA HIS A 183 -6.64 7.71 -31.26
C HIS A 183 -5.36 8.14 -30.51
N LEU A 184 -5.52 8.84 -29.38
CA LEU A 184 -4.42 9.36 -28.59
C LEU A 184 -4.06 8.38 -27.46
N SER A 185 -2.80 8.46 -27.03
CA SER A 185 -2.35 7.88 -25.77
C SER A 185 -2.06 9.04 -24.82
N ILE A 186 -2.92 9.24 -23.83
CA ILE A 186 -2.79 10.30 -22.83
C ILE A 186 -2.53 9.66 -21.48
N PRO A 187 -1.60 10.17 -20.64
CA PRO A 187 -1.42 9.62 -19.30
C PRO A 187 -2.70 9.76 -18.46
N GLY A 188 -2.89 8.82 -17.55
CA GLY A 188 -4.00 8.83 -16.60
C GLY A 188 -3.62 8.13 -15.30
N PRO A 189 -4.47 8.22 -14.27
CA PRO A 189 -4.27 7.57 -12.98
C PRO A 189 -4.03 6.06 -13.10
N ALA A 190 -3.17 5.51 -12.25
CA ALA A 190 -2.89 4.08 -12.20
C ALA A 190 -4.15 3.22 -11.98
N ARG A 191 -5.04 3.67 -11.08
CA ARG A 191 -6.25 2.95 -10.64
C ARG A 191 -7.40 3.95 -10.50
N PRO A 192 -8.15 4.21 -11.59
CA PRO A 192 -9.12 5.29 -11.62
C PRO A 192 -10.46 4.88 -10.99
N LEU A 193 -10.73 3.60 -10.77
CA LEU A 193 -12.07 3.12 -10.45
C LEU A 193 -12.60 3.69 -9.14
N ARG A 194 -11.80 3.65 -8.06
CA ARG A 194 -12.24 4.17 -6.76
C ARG A 194 -12.46 5.68 -6.80
N TYR A 195 -11.59 6.41 -7.50
CA TYR A 195 -11.82 7.82 -7.78
C TYR A 195 -13.16 8.00 -8.50
N LEU A 196 -13.38 7.34 -9.64
CA LEU A 196 -14.60 7.47 -10.43
C LEU A 196 -15.87 7.01 -9.67
N GLN A 197 -15.77 5.97 -8.84
CA GLN A 197 -16.86 5.50 -7.99
C GLN A 197 -17.21 6.52 -6.90
N ARG A 198 -16.22 7.20 -6.31
CA ARG A 198 -16.47 8.30 -5.38
C ARG A 198 -17.09 9.49 -6.13
N SER A 199 -16.51 9.90 -7.26
CA SER A 199 -16.95 11.07 -8.03
C SER A 199 -18.35 10.95 -8.61
N TYR A 200 -18.71 9.78 -9.13
CA TYR A 200 -19.95 9.58 -9.90
C TYR A 200 -20.92 8.60 -9.26
N GLY A 201 -20.50 7.79 -8.29
CA GLY A 201 -21.29 6.69 -7.74
C GLY A 201 -21.18 5.39 -8.56
N GLY A 202 -21.43 4.25 -7.89
CA GLY A 202 -21.19 2.92 -8.46
C GLY A 202 -21.94 2.61 -9.76
N SER A 203 -23.23 2.96 -9.87
CA SER A 203 -24.02 2.66 -11.08
C SER A 203 -23.68 3.57 -12.26
N LEU A 204 -23.48 4.86 -12.01
CA LEU A 204 -23.08 5.87 -13.00
C LEU A 204 -21.65 5.69 -13.51
N CYS A 205 -20.74 5.23 -12.65
CA CYS A 205 -19.39 4.86 -13.06
C CYS A 205 -19.38 3.63 -13.98
N LEU A 206 -20.26 2.66 -13.74
CA LEU A 206 -20.13 1.31 -14.31
C LEU A 206 -21.09 1.02 -15.46
N THR A 207 -22.34 1.47 -15.38
CA THR A 207 -23.40 0.93 -16.23
C THR A 207 -24.38 1.95 -16.76
N GLU A 208 -24.37 3.16 -16.22
CA GLU A 208 -25.38 4.17 -16.52
C GLU A 208 -24.75 5.42 -17.11
N PHE A 209 -25.47 6.09 -18.00
CA PHE A 209 -25.12 7.41 -18.49
C PHE A 209 -26.23 8.37 -18.08
N ARG A 210 -25.83 9.48 -17.46
CA ARG A 210 -26.74 10.60 -17.15
C ARG A 210 -26.32 11.78 -18.00
N TYR A 211 -27.27 12.41 -18.69
CA TYR A 211 -26.96 13.65 -19.40
C TYR A 211 -26.95 14.82 -18.41
N PRO A 212 -26.18 15.90 -18.68
CA PRO A 212 -26.12 17.04 -17.79
C PRO A 212 -27.48 17.75 -17.75
N SER A 213 -28.18 17.74 -16.60
CA SER A 213 -29.40 18.51 -16.38
C SER A 213 -29.12 19.82 -15.63
N GLY A 214 -28.60 20.82 -16.35
CA GLY A 214 -28.37 22.16 -15.83
C GLY A 214 -27.23 22.90 -16.53
N GLY A 215 -27.39 24.21 -16.75
CA GLY A 215 -26.37 25.06 -17.39
C GLY A 215 -26.71 25.49 -18.82
N MET A 216 -25.75 26.14 -19.49
CA MET A 216 -25.90 26.60 -20.88
C MET A 216 -25.67 25.45 -21.87
N HIS A 217 -24.74 24.54 -21.57
CA HIS A 217 -24.44 23.33 -22.36
C HIS A 217 -25.61 22.32 -22.37
N SER A 218 -26.28 22.14 -21.24
CA SER A 218 -27.44 21.24 -21.13
C SER A 218 -28.59 21.62 -22.07
N LYS A 219 -28.76 22.90 -22.40
CA LYS A 219 -29.80 23.37 -23.34
C LYS A 219 -29.49 22.97 -24.78
N GLU A 220 -28.23 23.05 -25.18
CA GLU A 220 -27.79 22.65 -26.52
C GLU A 220 -27.83 21.12 -26.67
N ILE A 221 -27.39 20.38 -25.65
CA ILE A 221 -27.58 18.92 -25.60
C ILE A 221 -29.05 18.54 -25.70
N ALA A 222 -29.92 19.15 -24.88
CA ALA A 222 -31.35 18.85 -24.90
C ALA A 222 -31.97 19.14 -26.28
N ARG A 223 -31.56 20.24 -26.93
CA ARG A 223 -31.97 20.53 -28.30
C ARG A 223 -31.51 19.44 -29.27
N ARG A 224 -30.24 19.03 -29.22
CA ARG A 224 -29.70 17.97 -30.10
C ARG A 224 -30.37 16.62 -29.85
N MET A 225 -30.75 16.32 -28.62
CA MET A 225 -31.53 15.12 -28.29
C MET A 225 -32.90 15.15 -28.97
N VAL A 226 -33.59 16.29 -28.93
CA VAL A 226 -34.86 16.49 -29.66
C VAL A 226 -34.66 16.32 -31.18
N ASP A 227 -33.64 16.96 -31.75
CA ASP A 227 -33.34 16.91 -33.19
C ASP A 227 -32.99 15.47 -33.66
N LEU A 228 -32.46 14.64 -32.76
CA LEU A 228 -32.08 13.24 -33.02
C LEU A 228 -33.14 12.23 -32.55
N GLU A 229 -34.30 12.70 -32.08
CA GLU A 229 -35.40 11.87 -31.55
C GLU A 229 -34.97 10.93 -30.40
N ILE A 230 -34.05 11.41 -29.55
CA ILE A 230 -33.58 10.69 -28.35
C ILE A 230 -34.43 11.12 -27.16
N SER A 231 -35.16 10.18 -26.56
CA SER A 231 -35.90 10.41 -25.31
C SER A 231 -35.12 9.83 -24.13
N PRO A 232 -34.72 10.65 -23.14
CA PRO A 232 -34.10 10.12 -21.93
C PRO A 232 -35.11 9.29 -21.13
N GLY A 233 -34.63 8.25 -20.47
CA GLY A 233 -35.40 7.47 -19.50
C GLY A 233 -35.67 8.23 -18.21
N GLU A 234 -36.25 7.54 -17.23
CA GLU A 234 -36.55 8.12 -15.91
C GLU A 234 -35.28 8.67 -15.24
N GLY A 235 -35.33 9.90 -14.72
CA GLY A 235 -34.22 10.52 -14.00
C GLY A 235 -33.02 10.94 -14.85
N ASP A 236 -33.25 11.32 -16.11
CA ASP A 236 -32.23 11.76 -17.07
C ASP A 236 -31.24 10.68 -17.52
N MET A 237 -31.66 9.41 -17.38
CA MET A 237 -30.84 8.23 -17.64
C MET A 237 -30.93 7.78 -19.09
N MET A 238 -29.87 7.21 -19.64
CA MET A 238 -29.83 6.64 -20.99
C MET A 238 -29.24 5.22 -20.99
N ASP A 239 -29.68 4.39 -21.94
CA ASP A 239 -29.32 2.96 -22.04
C ASP A 239 -27.96 2.76 -22.75
N GLU A 240 -27.18 1.79 -22.28
CA GLU A 240 -25.88 1.39 -22.84
C GLU A 240 -25.96 1.03 -24.35
N ALA A 241 -27.09 0.50 -24.80
CA ALA A 241 -27.33 0.11 -26.19
C ALA A 241 -27.26 1.28 -27.20
N ASP A 242 -27.37 2.52 -26.73
CA ASP A 242 -27.44 3.72 -27.57
C ASP A 242 -26.07 4.29 -27.96
N TYR A 243 -24.97 3.75 -27.41
CA TYR A 243 -23.64 4.36 -27.52
C TYR A 243 -22.66 3.69 -28.48
N LYS A 244 -21.85 4.52 -29.13
CA LYS A 244 -20.61 4.11 -29.81
C LYS A 244 -19.45 4.91 -29.23
N PRO A 245 -18.27 4.29 -29.04
CA PRO A 245 -17.05 5.05 -28.82
C PRO A 245 -16.89 6.13 -29.88
N ILE A 246 -16.54 7.33 -29.45
CA ILE A 246 -16.33 8.46 -30.35
C ILE A 246 -14.93 8.35 -30.96
N VAL A 247 -14.89 8.28 -32.29
CA VAL A 247 -13.65 8.12 -33.05
C VAL A 247 -13.37 9.37 -33.88
N HIS A 248 -12.11 9.79 -33.90
CA HIS A 248 -11.64 10.83 -34.80
C HIS A 248 -11.79 10.36 -36.27
N SER A 249 -12.28 11.24 -37.14
CA SER A 249 -12.67 10.89 -38.53
C SER A 249 -11.56 10.25 -39.38
N LYS A 250 -10.30 10.60 -39.14
CA LYS A 250 -9.11 10.05 -39.84
C LYS A 250 -8.68 8.66 -39.35
N TYR A 251 -9.19 8.20 -38.20
CA TYR A 251 -8.71 7.00 -37.51
C TYR A 251 -9.83 5.97 -37.31
N LYS A 252 -10.71 5.81 -38.32
CA LYS A 252 -11.78 4.81 -38.32
C LYS A 252 -11.19 3.41 -38.13
N GLY A 253 -11.48 2.77 -36.99
CA GLY A 253 -10.93 1.46 -36.60
C GLY A 253 -9.98 1.48 -35.41
N ALA A 254 -9.56 2.66 -34.92
CA ALA A 254 -8.69 2.75 -33.75
C ALA A 254 -9.38 2.29 -32.45
N VAL A 255 -10.71 2.33 -32.34
CA VAL A 255 -11.46 1.87 -31.17
C VAL A 255 -12.28 0.65 -31.57
N SER A 256 -11.87 -0.54 -31.08
CA SER A 256 -12.41 -1.84 -31.49
C SER A 256 -13.36 -2.48 -30.47
N GLY A 257 -13.62 -1.85 -29.33
CA GLY A 257 -14.49 -2.39 -28.30
C GLY A 257 -15.23 -1.28 -27.56
N SER A 258 -16.54 -1.44 -27.41
CA SER A 258 -17.23 -0.95 -26.21
C SER A 258 -16.83 -1.93 -25.11
N TRP A 259 -16.23 -1.47 -24.01
CA TRP A 259 -16.19 -2.30 -22.81
C TRP A 259 -17.64 -2.46 -22.39
N GLY A 260 -18.25 -3.59 -22.73
CA GLY A 260 -19.61 -3.88 -22.27
C GLY A 260 -19.60 -3.98 -20.75
N ARG A 261 -20.76 -3.75 -20.12
CA ARG A 261 -20.99 -3.96 -18.67
C ARG A 261 -20.24 -5.16 -18.10
N GLU A 262 -20.17 -6.30 -18.78
CA GLU A 262 -19.44 -7.48 -18.29
C GLU A 262 -17.91 -7.32 -18.18
N GLU A 263 -17.29 -6.61 -19.12
CA GLU A 263 -15.84 -6.40 -19.14
C GLU A 263 -15.44 -5.35 -18.12
N MET A 264 -16.27 -4.32 -17.95
CA MET A 264 -16.16 -3.35 -16.85
C MET A 264 -16.35 -4.04 -15.50
N MET A 265 -17.35 -4.93 -15.35
CA MET A 265 -17.56 -5.68 -14.11
C MET A 265 -16.43 -6.68 -13.83
N ARG A 266 -15.80 -7.28 -14.85
CA ARG A 266 -14.58 -8.07 -14.67
C ARG A 266 -13.41 -7.21 -14.21
N TRP A 267 -13.25 -6.03 -14.80
CA TRP A 267 -12.19 -5.09 -14.41
C TRP A 267 -12.40 -4.55 -12.98
N VAL A 268 -13.65 -4.29 -12.58
CA VAL A 268 -14.05 -3.96 -11.20
C VAL A 268 -13.76 -5.12 -10.25
N ALA A 269 -14.17 -6.34 -10.59
CA ALA A 269 -13.91 -7.51 -9.78
C ALA A 269 -12.39 -7.78 -9.64
N ASP A 270 -11.61 -7.51 -10.69
CA ASP A 270 -10.16 -7.55 -10.65
C ASP A 270 -9.62 -6.43 -9.73
N GLU A 271 -10.02 -5.17 -9.87
CA GLU A 271 -9.55 -4.09 -8.98
C GLU A 271 -9.98 -4.27 -7.50
N GLU A 272 -11.20 -4.73 -7.23
CA GLU A 272 -11.71 -4.99 -5.87
C GLU A 272 -11.05 -6.22 -5.23
N SER A 273 -10.88 -7.31 -5.98
CA SER A 273 -10.13 -8.49 -5.51
C SER A 273 -8.65 -8.16 -5.28
N TRP A 274 -8.10 -7.23 -6.07
CA TRP A 274 -6.80 -6.63 -5.82
C TRP A 274 -6.79 -5.77 -4.56
N HIS A 275 -7.83 -4.98 -4.26
CA HIS A 275 -7.85 -4.13 -3.06
C HIS A 275 -7.83 -4.92 -1.75
N ILE A 276 -8.58 -6.02 -1.67
CA ILE A 276 -8.54 -6.97 -0.54
C ILE A 276 -7.18 -7.68 -0.47
N GLN A 277 -6.52 -7.89 -1.60
CA GLN A 277 -5.13 -8.37 -1.65
C GLN A 277 -4.08 -7.26 -1.41
N TRP A 278 -4.43 -5.98 -1.56
CA TRP A 278 -3.54 -4.83 -1.56
C TRP A 278 -3.33 -4.25 -0.16
N GLU A 279 -4.33 -4.33 0.74
CA GLU A 279 -4.07 -4.21 2.19
C GLU A 279 -3.04 -5.24 2.68
N LYS A 280 -2.82 -6.31 1.90
CA LYS A 280 -1.78 -7.33 2.14
C LYS A 280 -0.53 -7.20 1.24
N LYS A 281 -0.46 -6.28 0.26
CA LYS A 281 0.61 -6.21 -0.78
C LYS A 281 1.17 -4.80 -1.06
N SER A 282 0.75 -3.76 -0.34
CA SER A 282 0.90 -2.32 -0.69
C SER A 282 2.31 -1.78 -0.95
N LEU A 283 3.39 -2.42 -0.52
CA LEU A 283 4.76 -1.85 -0.60
C LEU A 283 5.46 -2.04 -1.96
N LYS A 284 4.99 -2.98 -2.77
CA LYS A 284 5.77 -3.54 -3.89
C LYS A 284 5.81 -2.69 -5.18
N GLN A 285 4.87 -1.76 -5.38
CA GLN A 285 4.60 -1.23 -6.74
C GLN A 285 4.90 0.25 -6.95
N PHE A 286 5.25 0.98 -5.88
CA PHE A 286 5.38 2.45 -5.89
C PHE A 286 6.82 2.95 -5.70
N GLY A 287 7.81 2.07 -5.53
CA GLY A 287 9.14 2.49 -5.06
C GLY A 287 9.15 2.98 -3.61
N LEU A 288 7.98 3.08 -2.96
CA LEU A 288 7.79 3.30 -1.53
C LEU A 288 7.91 1.96 -0.79
N GLY A 289 9.12 1.39 -0.79
CA GLY A 289 9.42 0.34 0.18
C GLY A 289 9.41 0.93 1.58
N LEU A 290 9.17 0.11 2.60
CA LEU A 290 9.70 0.36 3.96
C LEU A 290 11.24 0.19 3.93
N THR A 291 11.88 0.88 2.99
CA THR A 291 13.31 0.88 2.77
C THR A 291 13.80 2.16 3.40
N PRO A 292 14.27 2.11 4.65
CA PRO A 292 14.85 3.30 5.24
C PRO A 292 16.08 3.73 4.43
N LEU A 293 16.18 5.02 4.18
CA LEU A 293 17.38 5.67 3.66
C LEU A 293 18.43 5.69 4.76
N LEU A 294 19.68 5.39 4.45
CA LEU A 294 20.77 5.57 5.41
C LEU A 294 21.30 7.00 5.28
N VAL A 295 21.03 7.85 6.27
CA VAL A 295 21.52 9.24 6.35
C VAL A 295 22.33 9.36 7.63
N ASP A 296 23.61 9.71 7.52
CA ASP A 296 24.55 9.82 8.66
C ASP A 296 24.60 8.57 9.56
N GLY A 297 24.49 7.37 8.96
CA GLY A 297 24.48 6.10 9.69
C GLY A 297 23.18 5.78 10.41
N LYS A 298 22.15 6.63 10.29
CA LYS A 298 20.81 6.40 10.80
C LYS A 298 19.85 6.05 9.67
N PHE A 299 18.94 5.12 9.96
CA PHE A 299 17.86 4.77 9.05
C PHE A 299 16.75 5.83 9.16
N VAL A 300 16.48 6.51 8.05
CA VAL A 300 15.49 7.59 7.94
C VAL A 300 14.48 7.21 6.87
N PHE A 301 13.20 7.29 7.19
CA PHE A 301 12.13 7.08 6.22
C PHE A 301 11.81 8.39 5.52
N ASN A 302 11.50 8.34 4.22
CA ASN A 302 10.98 9.52 3.52
C ASN A 302 9.58 9.89 4.07
N GLU A 303 9.15 11.13 3.85
CA GLU A 303 7.88 11.65 4.41
C GLU A 303 6.66 10.78 4.04
N ASP A 304 6.60 10.27 2.82
CA ASP A 304 5.49 9.41 2.35
C ASP A 304 5.49 8.04 3.05
N THR A 305 6.67 7.48 3.31
CA THR A 305 6.82 6.24 4.06
C THR A 305 6.46 6.45 5.53
N LEU A 306 6.85 7.58 6.13
CA LEU A 306 6.47 7.93 7.50
C LEU A 306 4.95 8.07 7.64
N ALA A 307 4.28 8.76 6.71
CA ALA A 307 2.82 8.90 6.71
C ALA A 307 2.10 7.54 6.60
N TYR A 308 2.60 6.62 5.75
CA TYR A 308 2.09 5.26 5.68
C TYR A 308 2.33 4.47 6.98
N MET A 309 3.55 4.58 7.55
CA MET A 309 3.93 3.93 8.79
C MET A 309 3.02 4.38 9.93
N GLU A 310 2.65 5.66 9.99
CA GLU A 310 1.87 6.27 11.06
C GLU A 310 0.52 5.56 11.29
N HIS A 311 -0.14 5.05 10.26
CA HIS A 311 -1.35 4.24 10.44
C HIS A 311 -1.09 2.93 11.22
N HIS A 312 -0.01 2.22 10.89
CA HIS A 312 0.35 0.97 11.57
C HIS A 312 0.96 1.22 12.95
N VAL A 313 1.80 2.25 13.05
CA VAL A 313 2.41 2.72 14.28
C VAL A 313 1.34 3.16 15.26
N SER A 314 0.35 3.97 14.86
CA SER A 314 -0.73 4.43 15.76
C SER A 314 -1.56 3.28 16.31
N LYS A 315 -1.89 2.27 15.50
CA LYS A 315 -2.56 1.04 15.97
C LYS A 315 -1.72 0.30 17.00
N ALA A 316 -0.42 0.19 16.76
CA ALA A 316 0.49 -0.51 17.65
C ALA A 316 0.78 0.28 18.94
N ARG A 317 0.88 1.62 18.87
CA ARG A 317 0.93 2.53 20.02
C ARG A 317 -0.29 2.32 20.92
N LYS A 318 -1.49 2.36 20.34
CA LYS A 318 -2.73 2.18 21.11
C LYS A 318 -2.74 0.84 21.88
N ALA A 319 -2.43 -0.26 21.21
CA ALA A 319 -2.40 -1.57 21.85
C ALA A 319 -1.33 -1.66 22.94
N ARG A 320 -0.13 -1.10 22.70
CA ARG A 320 0.93 -1.03 23.69
C ARG A 320 0.51 -0.21 24.91
N ASP A 321 -0.07 0.97 24.70
CA ASP A 321 -0.45 1.90 25.77
C ASP A 321 -1.54 1.30 26.67
N GLU A 322 -2.50 0.56 26.08
CA GLU A 322 -3.51 -0.22 26.81
C GLU A 322 -2.87 -1.30 27.72
N LEU A 323 -1.79 -1.93 27.26
CA LEU A 323 -1.09 -3.00 27.97
C LEU A 323 -0.03 -2.53 28.97
N GLN A 324 0.59 -1.38 28.71
CA GLN A 324 1.59 -0.79 29.62
C GLN A 324 0.96 -0.37 30.95
N PHE A 325 -0.35 -0.15 30.99
CA PHE A 325 -1.09 0.10 32.22
C PHE A 325 -1.17 -1.14 33.13
N SER A 326 -1.19 -2.35 32.55
CA SER A 326 -1.30 -3.61 33.28
C SER A 326 0.05 -4.28 33.57
N PHE A 327 1.09 -4.01 32.77
CA PHE A 327 2.42 -4.59 32.93
C PHE A 327 3.51 -3.52 33.02
N ARG A 328 4.25 -3.49 34.13
CA ARG A 328 5.41 -2.61 34.30
C ARG A 328 6.70 -3.41 34.35
N LYS A 329 7.66 -3.02 33.52
CA LYS A 329 9.01 -3.60 33.48
C LYS A 329 9.74 -3.60 34.82
N SER A 330 9.47 -2.63 35.70
CA SER A 330 10.07 -2.54 37.05
C SER A 330 9.59 -3.62 38.01
N ASP A 331 8.42 -4.21 37.77
CA ASP A 331 7.70 -4.97 38.79
C ASP A 331 8.14 -6.44 38.84
N VAL A 332 9.22 -6.76 38.14
CA VAL A 332 9.45 -8.11 37.68
C VAL A 332 10.95 -8.45 37.63
N PRO A 333 11.40 -9.59 38.22
CA PRO A 333 12.81 -9.78 38.60
C PRO A 333 13.78 -10.07 37.46
N TRP A 334 13.28 -10.20 36.23
CA TRP A 334 14.04 -10.59 35.05
C TRP A 334 14.05 -9.48 33.99
N ALA A 335 13.84 -8.22 34.39
CA ALA A 335 13.63 -7.08 33.49
C ALA A 335 14.80 -6.88 32.50
N ASP A 336 16.01 -7.29 32.89
CA ASP A 336 17.22 -7.27 32.07
C ASP A 336 17.12 -8.18 30.83
N ALA A 337 16.20 -9.15 30.82
CA ALA A 337 15.92 -9.97 29.65
C ALA A 337 15.27 -9.17 28.51
N PHE A 338 14.68 -8.01 28.80
CA PHE A 338 14.04 -7.14 27.82
C PHE A 338 15.03 -6.22 27.10
N GLU A 339 16.23 -6.05 27.64
CA GLU A 339 17.26 -5.25 26.96
C GLU A 339 17.71 -5.96 25.68
N GLU A 340 17.96 -5.16 24.64
CA GLU A 340 18.57 -5.66 23.41
C GLU A 340 19.93 -6.26 23.72
N ALA A 341 20.17 -7.48 23.24
CA ALA A 341 21.44 -8.17 23.43
C ALA A 341 21.81 -8.98 22.19
N THR A 342 23.11 -9.12 21.98
CA THR A 342 23.70 -9.94 20.92
C THR A 342 24.40 -11.13 21.54
N LEU A 343 24.11 -12.32 21.04
CA LEU A 343 24.72 -13.58 21.48
C LEU A 343 25.47 -14.19 20.30
N SER A 344 26.66 -14.72 20.57
CA SER A 344 27.41 -15.49 19.57
C SER A 344 27.21 -16.98 19.80
N TYR A 345 27.18 -17.76 18.72
CA TYR A 345 27.13 -19.21 18.76
C TYR A 345 28.05 -19.82 17.70
N ASP A 346 28.48 -21.06 17.94
CA ASP A 346 29.29 -21.78 16.97
C ASP A 346 28.43 -22.33 15.82
N VAL A 347 28.63 -21.77 14.62
CA VAL A 347 27.92 -22.16 13.40
C VAL A 347 28.27 -23.59 12.98
N ALA A 348 29.47 -24.09 13.31
CA ALA A 348 29.84 -25.46 12.98
C ALA A 348 29.01 -26.48 13.79
N THR A 349 28.81 -26.22 15.08
CA THR A 349 27.96 -27.02 15.97
C THR A 349 26.47 -26.84 15.64
N PHE A 350 26.00 -25.61 15.47
CA PHE A 350 24.60 -25.29 15.21
C PHE A 350 24.38 -24.84 13.75
N ASN A 351 24.59 -25.78 12.82
CA ASN A 351 24.51 -25.50 11.39
C ASN A 351 23.06 -25.46 10.87
N PHE A 352 22.37 -24.35 11.17
CA PHE A 352 21.00 -24.12 10.72
C PHE A 352 20.87 -23.95 9.21
N GLU A 353 21.89 -23.40 8.54
CA GLU A 353 21.90 -23.27 7.08
C GLU A 353 21.75 -24.65 6.42
N ARG A 354 22.59 -25.61 6.81
CA ARG A 354 22.53 -26.98 6.32
C ARG A 354 21.20 -27.64 6.67
N ALA A 355 20.79 -27.58 7.94
CA ALA A 355 19.56 -28.23 8.39
C ALA A 355 18.32 -27.72 7.62
N ILE A 356 18.23 -26.42 7.39
CA ILE A 356 17.12 -25.81 6.63
C ILE A 356 17.25 -26.14 5.13
N SER A 357 18.45 -26.09 4.56
CA SER A 357 18.68 -26.43 3.15
C SER A 357 18.28 -27.88 2.83
N ASP A 358 18.61 -28.82 3.72
CA ASP A 358 18.23 -30.23 3.64
C ASP A 358 16.71 -30.40 3.77
N CYS A 359 16.07 -29.66 4.69
CA CYS A 359 14.61 -29.66 4.84
C CYS A 359 13.91 -29.16 3.57
N LEU A 360 14.36 -28.02 3.02
CA LEU A 360 13.75 -27.37 1.85
C LEU A 360 14.15 -28.03 0.52
N GLY A 361 15.10 -28.96 0.52
CA GLY A 361 15.58 -29.64 -0.69
C GLY A 361 16.36 -28.73 -1.64
N VAL A 362 17.04 -27.69 -1.11
CA VAL A 362 17.80 -26.71 -1.90
C VAL A 362 19.27 -26.74 -1.51
N ARG A 363 20.16 -26.35 -2.43
CA ARG A 363 21.61 -26.31 -2.17
C ARG A 363 22.10 -24.99 -1.56
N ASP A 364 21.38 -23.90 -1.82
CA ASP A 364 21.80 -22.55 -1.44
C ASP A 364 20.55 -21.75 -1.01
N LEU A 365 20.47 -21.41 0.27
CA LEU A 365 19.36 -20.68 0.85
C LEU A 365 19.29 -19.22 0.38
N THR A 366 20.34 -18.69 -0.25
CA THR A 366 20.39 -17.32 -0.80
C THR A 366 19.86 -17.22 -2.23
N ARG A 367 19.53 -18.37 -2.86
CA ARG A 367 19.09 -18.46 -4.26
C ARG A 367 17.71 -19.12 -4.42
N ILE A 368 16.84 -18.96 -3.43
CA ILE A 368 15.47 -19.45 -3.54
C ILE A 368 14.66 -18.41 -4.31
N ASP A 369 14.14 -18.81 -5.46
CA ASP A 369 13.34 -17.95 -6.31
C ASP A 369 11.90 -17.87 -5.81
N LYS A 370 11.26 -16.73 -6.08
CA LYS A 370 9.86 -16.50 -5.72
C LYS A 370 8.92 -17.56 -6.29
N ALA A 371 9.21 -18.03 -7.50
CA ALA A 371 8.40 -19.03 -8.19
C ALA A 371 8.46 -20.42 -7.54
N THR A 372 9.57 -20.76 -6.88
CA THR A 372 9.80 -22.08 -6.27
C THR A 372 9.65 -22.06 -4.75
N LYS A 373 9.50 -20.88 -4.15
CA LYS A 373 9.38 -20.67 -2.71
C LYS A 373 8.33 -21.58 -2.07
N ASP A 374 7.11 -21.56 -2.59
CA ASP A 374 6.00 -22.33 -2.02
C ASP A 374 6.30 -23.84 -2.08
N ASP A 375 6.87 -24.32 -3.19
CA ASP A 375 7.28 -25.72 -3.36
C ASP A 375 8.34 -26.14 -2.33
N CYS A 376 9.34 -25.30 -2.09
CA CYS A 376 10.35 -25.54 -1.06
C CYS A 376 9.72 -25.63 0.34
N VAL A 377 8.81 -24.70 0.65
CA VAL A 377 8.20 -24.58 1.99
C VAL A 377 7.26 -25.74 2.31
N TYR A 378 6.60 -26.35 1.32
CA TYR A 378 5.79 -27.56 1.58
C TYR A 378 6.60 -28.72 2.14
N HIS A 379 7.92 -28.77 1.92
CA HIS A 379 8.75 -29.79 2.55
C HIS A 379 8.83 -29.65 4.08
N LEU A 380 8.47 -28.49 4.65
CA LEU A 380 8.34 -28.30 6.10
C LEU A 380 7.12 -29.01 6.70
N LEU A 381 6.16 -29.42 5.86
CA LEU A 381 5.02 -30.25 6.30
C LEU A 381 5.39 -31.73 6.47
N ASP A 382 6.56 -32.14 5.98
CA ASP A 382 7.06 -33.50 6.13
C ASP A 382 7.75 -33.63 7.50
N GLU A 383 7.08 -34.30 8.43
CA GLU A 383 7.57 -34.54 9.79
C GLU A 383 8.95 -35.23 9.81
N THR A 384 9.24 -36.07 8.80
CA THR A 384 10.54 -36.77 8.73
C THR A 384 11.68 -35.82 8.37
N LYS A 385 11.41 -34.81 7.54
CA LYS A 385 12.38 -33.80 7.13
C LYS A 385 12.64 -32.79 8.24
N ILE A 386 11.59 -32.31 8.91
CA ILE A 386 11.71 -31.24 9.91
C ILE A 386 12.26 -31.71 11.25
N LYS A 387 12.21 -33.02 11.54
CA LYS A 387 12.66 -33.61 12.82
C LYS A 387 14.08 -33.22 13.21
N ASN A 388 15.02 -33.21 12.27
CA ASN A 388 16.41 -32.87 12.55
C ASN A 388 16.56 -31.37 12.86
N LEU A 389 15.85 -30.51 12.12
CA LEU A 389 15.82 -29.07 12.39
C LEU A 389 15.20 -28.76 13.76
N HIS A 390 14.12 -29.47 14.13
CA HIS A 390 13.47 -29.31 15.43
C HIS A 390 14.40 -29.71 16.58
N LYS A 391 15.08 -30.86 16.47
CA LYS A 391 16.09 -31.27 17.46
C LYS A 391 17.25 -30.30 17.58
N LEU A 392 17.74 -29.79 16.44
CA LEU A 392 18.80 -28.79 16.41
C LEU A 392 18.39 -27.51 17.12
N TYR A 393 17.19 -27.00 16.81
CA TYR A 393 16.61 -25.84 17.46
C TYR A 393 16.41 -26.06 18.97
N HIS A 394 15.87 -27.20 19.36
CA HIS A 394 15.64 -27.54 20.76
C HIS A 394 16.95 -27.51 21.58
N ARG A 395 18.00 -28.19 21.08
CA ARG A 395 19.33 -28.15 21.69
C ARG A 395 19.92 -26.74 21.71
N PHE A 396 19.74 -25.98 20.63
CA PHE A 396 20.20 -24.59 20.56
C PHE A 396 19.56 -23.71 21.66
N ILE A 397 18.27 -23.89 21.95
CA ILE A 397 17.61 -23.20 23.06
C ILE A 397 18.29 -23.54 24.39
N LEU A 398 18.54 -24.82 24.67
CA LEU A 398 19.08 -25.26 25.96
C LEU A 398 20.58 -24.96 26.14
N GLU A 399 21.37 -25.04 25.06
CA GLU A 399 22.82 -24.93 25.10
C GLU A 399 23.34 -23.50 24.82
N VAL A 400 22.56 -22.65 24.13
CA VAL A 400 22.96 -21.28 23.75
C VAL A 400 22.06 -20.22 24.38
N VAL A 401 20.74 -20.34 24.22
CA VAL A 401 19.81 -19.29 24.68
C VAL A 401 19.65 -19.33 26.20
N ALA A 402 19.39 -20.50 26.77
CA ALA A 402 19.11 -20.64 28.19
C ALA A 402 20.28 -20.17 29.10
N PRO A 403 21.56 -20.49 28.80
CA PRO A 403 22.69 -20.01 29.60
C PRO A 403 22.91 -18.49 29.53
N SER A 404 22.36 -17.81 28.52
CA SER A 404 22.46 -16.35 28.38
C SER A 404 21.44 -15.57 29.21
N LEU A 405 20.44 -16.26 29.77
CA LEU A 405 19.38 -15.63 30.53
C LEU A 405 19.89 -15.14 31.88
N PRO A 406 19.36 -14.01 32.40
CA PRO A 406 19.66 -13.55 33.75
C PRO A 406 19.60 -14.66 34.80
N ALA A 407 20.53 -14.61 35.76
CA ALA A 407 20.62 -15.55 36.87
C ALA A 407 19.31 -15.74 37.65
N SER A 408 18.46 -14.72 37.70
CA SER A 408 17.14 -14.75 38.35
C SER A 408 16.15 -15.68 37.64
N ILE A 409 16.41 -16.08 36.39
CA ILE A 409 15.57 -16.99 35.62
C ILE A 409 16.04 -18.42 35.85
N SER A 410 15.23 -19.21 36.56
CA SER A 410 15.42 -20.65 36.73
C SER A 410 14.44 -21.49 35.90
N THR A 411 13.42 -20.86 35.32
CA THR A 411 12.39 -21.51 34.49
C THR A 411 11.90 -20.52 33.45
N PHE A 412 11.66 -20.98 32.22
CA PHE A 412 11.02 -20.18 31.16
C PHE A 412 10.26 -21.07 30.19
N LYS A 413 9.26 -20.48 29.51
CA LYS A 413 8.61 -21.09 28.33
C LYS A 413 9.33 -20.64 27.08
N TYR A 414 9.45 -21.48 26.07
CA TYR A 414 9.92 -21.09 24.74
C TYR A 414 9.06 -21.70 23.66
N GLN A 415 8.95 -21.00 22.54
CA GLN A 415 8.20 -21.48 21.38
C GLN A 415 8.82 -22.81 20.91
N ASN A 416 8.04 -23.89 20.91
CA ASN A 416 8.49 -25.25 20.66
C ASN A 416 9.19 -25.40 19.29
N PHE A 417 8.77 -24.62 18.30
CA PHE A 417 9.42 -24.54 17.00
C PHE A 417 9.44 -23.09 16.49
N PRO A 418 10.58 -22.60 15.94
CA PRO A 418 10.70 -21.22 15.51
C PRO A 418 9.83 -20.94 14.28
N CYS A 419 9.44 -19.67 14.13
CA CYS A 419 8.91 -19.20 12.86
C CYS A 419 10.05 -19.09 11.85
N LEU A 420 10.01 -19.91 10.79
CA LEU A 420 10.95 -19.80 9.68
C LEU A 420 10.48 -18.67 8.75
N ARG A 421 11.29 -17.62 8.60
CA ARG A 421 11.00 -16.52 7.65
C ARG A 421 11.88 -16.65 6.43
N LEU A 422 11.25 -16.90 5.29
CA LEU A 422 11.87 -16.92 3.97
C LEU A 422 11.35 -15.74 3.14
N LEU A 423 12.21 -14.75 2.85
CA LEU A 423 11.91 -13.61 1.99
C LEU A 423 12.72 -13.71 0.71
N THR A 424 12.09 -13.92 -0.45
CA THR A 424 12.80 -13.87 -1.74
C THR A 424 13.00 -12.42 -2.22
N HIS A 425 13.73 -12.23 -3.31
CA HIS A 425 13.85 -10.90 -3.93
C HIS A 425 12.48 -10.28 -4.24
N SER A 426 12.31 -8.98 -3.99
CA SER A 426 11.06 -8.22 -4.14
C SER A 426 9.91 -8.76 -3.29
N GLU A 427 10.23 -9.33 -2.12
CA GLU A 427 9.24 -9.73 -1.12
C GLU A 427 9.35 -8.93 0.16
N PHE A 428 8.18 -8.80 0.77
CA PHE A 428 7.95 -8.14 2.02
C PHE A 428 7.43 -9.15 3.05
N SER A 429 7.80 -8.99 4.31
CA SER A 429 7.37 -9.90 5.39
C SER A 429 6.15 -9.35 6.13
N LEU A 430 6.37 -8.47 7.11
CA LEU A 430 5.35 -7.99 8.03
C LEU A 430 5.52 -6.48 8.23
N GLY A 431 4.38 -5.78 8.25
CA GLY A 431 4.28 -4.36 8.58
C GLY A 431 4.73 -4.06 10.01
N ILE A 432 4.69 -2.78 10.39
CA ILE A 432 5.06 -2.36 11.74
C ILE A 432 4.06 -2.91 12.74
N HIS A 433 4.57 -3.58 13.77
CA HIS A 433 3.77 -4.15 14.84
C HIS A 433 4.63 -4.33 16.09
N CYS A 434 3.98 -4.52 17.23
CA CYS A 434 4.53 -5.25 18.35
C CYS A 434 3.77 -6.59 18.47
N ASP A 435 4.40 -7.61 19.04
CA ASP A 435 3.80 -8.94 19.10
C ASP A 435 2.57 -9.00 20.01
N ALA A 436 2.42 -8.06 20.95
CA ALA A 436 1.23 -8.00 21.79
C ALA A 436 -0.07 -7.72 21.00
N LEU A 437 0.03 -7.08 19.82
CA LEU A 437 -1.10 -6.96 18.87
C LEU A 437 -1.65 -8.32 18.40
N TYR A 438 -0.83 -9.36 18.48
CA TYR A 438 -1.19 -10.72 18.10
C TYR A 438 -1.52 -11.60 19.30
N GLY A 439 -1.75 -11.00 20.48
CA GLY A 439 -2.11 -11.70 21.71
C GLY A 439 -0.93 -12.37 22.41
N HIS A 440 0.32 -12.02 22.06
CA HIS A 440 1.48 -12.45 22.83
C HIS A 440 1.59 -11.66 24.14
N PRO A 441 2.07 -12.29 25.22
CA PRO A 441 2.14 -11.65 26.53
C PRO A 441 3.23 -10.58 26.55
N CYS A 442 3.01 -9.52 27.35
CA CYS A 442 3.95 -8.41 27.50
C CYS A 442 5.33 -8.85 28.00
N GLY A 443 5.41 -9.97 28.73
CA GLY A 443 6.67 -10.54 29.20
C GLY A 443 7.43 -11.35 28.14
N SER A 444 6.91 -11.52 26.92
CA SER A 444 7.61 -12.29 25.90
C SER A 444 8.79 -11.54 25.29
N VAL A 445 9.87 -12.27 25.05
CA VAL A 445 11.12 -11.77 24.49
C VAL A 445 11.40 -12.46 23.18
N ASN A 446 11.72 -11.68 22.17
CA ASN A 446 11.96 -12.15 20.82
C ASN A 446 13.43 -12.41 20.61
N TYR A 447 13.69 -13.45 19.84
CA TYR A 447 14.99 -13.78 19.31
C TYR A 447 14.91 -13.88 17.79
N ILE A 448 15.89 -13.27 17.12
CA ILE A 448 16.05 -13.36 15.69
C ILE A 448 17.43 -13.93 15.35
N LEU A 449 17.38 -15.00 14.56
CA LEU A 449 18.54 -15.79 14.14
C LEU A 449 18.67 -15.73 12.62
N PRO A 450 19.55 -14.88 12.08
CA PRO A 450 19.85 -14.87 10.65
C PRO A 450 20.54 -16.17 10.25
N VAL A 451 20.01 -16.84 9.23
CA VAL A 451 20.58 -18.07 8.66
C VAL A 451 21.32 -17.77 7.36
N THR A 452 20.92 -16.72 6.67
CA THR A 452 21.65 -16.13 5.53
C THR A 452 22.14 -14.73 5.90
N PRO A 453 23.19 -14.22 5.26
CA PRO A 453 23.61 -12.83 5.46
C PRO A 453 22.46 -11.84 5.23
N GLU A 454 22.24 -10.94 6.19
CA GLU A 454 21.25 -9.86 6.11
C GLU A 454 21.91 -8.51 6.41
N ASN A 455 21.67 -7.52 5.55
CA ASN A 455 22.23 -6.17 5.65
C ASN A 455 21.28 -5.17 5.01
N GLY A 456 20.88 -4.12 5.72
CA GLY A 456 19.98 -3.11 5.19
C GLY A 456 18.51 -3.49 5.37
N ALA A 457 17.65 -3.06 4.44
CA ALA A 457 16.19 -3.06 4.60
C ALA A 457 15.54 -4.43 4.81
N GLN A 458 16.16 -5.52 4.32
CA GLN A 458 15.67 -6.88 4.50
C GLN A 458 15.97 -7.48 5.89
N SER A 459 16.71 -6.77 6.73
CA SER A 459 16.93 -7.16 8.13
C SER A 459 15.74 -6.70 8.98
N LEU A 460 15.60 -7.23 10.18
CA LEU A 460 14.58 -6.72 11.10
C LEU A 460 14.99 -5.33 11.60
N HIS A 461 14.06 -4.38 11.58
CA HIS A 461 14.19 -3.06 12.17
C HIS A 461 13.38 -3.04 13.47
N ILE A 462 13.99 -2.56 14.54
CA ILE A 462 13.41 -2.52 15.88
C ILE A 462 13.58 -1.13 16.48
N GLU A 463 12.67 -0.72 17.36
CA GLU A 463 12.92 0.43 18.24
C GLU A 463 13.80 0.02 19.44
N SER A 464 14.60 0.96 19.96
CA SER A 464 15.53 0.68 21.07
C SER A 464 14.83 0.39 22.39
N SER A 465 13.68 1.01 22.60
CA SER A 465 12.81 0.76 23.75
C SER A 465 11.38 1.18 23.41
N PRO A 466 10.35 0.65 24.13
CA PRO A 466 8.97 0.85 23.74
C PRO A 466 8.60 2.34 23.62
N GLY A 467 8.16 2.74 22.43
CA GLY A 467 7.69 4.10 22.13
C GLY A 467 8.77 5.12 21.83
N LYS A 468 10.02 4.69 21.61
CA LYS A 468 11.07 5.58 21.11
C LYS A 468 11.00 5.80 19.61
N GLU A 469 10.56 4.78 18.86
CA GLU A 469 10.46 4.83 17.40
C GLU A 469 11.78 5.27 16.72
N ASP A 470 12.91 4.93 17.35
CA ASP A 470 14.27 5.25 16.94
C ASP A 470 14.88 4.06 16.20
N TRP A 471 14.28 3.73 15.05
CA TRP A 471 14.52 2.49 14.33
C TRP A 471 16.00 2.26 13.98
N HIS A 472 16.51 1.09 14.36
CA HIS A 472 17.79 0.59 13.88
C HIS A 472 17.66 -0.84 13.35
N SER A 473 18.55 -1.17 12.43
CA SER A 473 18.60 -2.50 11.83
C SER A 473 19.31 -3.48 12.77
N THR A 474 18.74 -4.67 12.89
CA THR A 474 19.39 -5.86 13.47
C THR A 474 20.46 -6.45 12.55
N GLY A 475 20.59 -5.98 11.31
CA GLY A 475 21.63 -6.41 10.37
C GLY A 475 23.05 -6.12 10.87
N GLY A 476 24.04 -6.69 10.17
CA GLY A 476 25.47 -6.40 10.42
C GLY A 476 26.20 -7.28 11.44
N GLY A 477 25.54 -8.28 12.03
CA GLY A 477 26.20 -9.25 12.94
C GLY A 477 26.95 -10.39 12.22
N GLY A 478 26.58 -10.71 10.99
CA GLY A 478 27.09 -11.90 10.29
C GLY A 478 26.49 -13.21 10.83
N LEU A 479 26.84 -14.32 10.17
CA LEU A 479 26.41 -15.66 10.61
C LEU A 479 27.05 -16.00 11.96
N GLY A 480 26.35 -16.76 12.80
CA GLY A 480 26.81 -17.06 14.17
C GLY A 480 26.40 -16.04 15.21
N ILE A 481 25.61 -15.04 14.83
CA ILE A 481 25.06 -14.04 15.74
C ILE A 481 23.55 -14.19 15.86
N LEU A 482 23.07 -14.24 17.10
CA LEU A 482 21.67 -14.21 17.49
C LEU A 482 21.38 -12.87 18.18
N ARG A 483 20.24 -12.24 17.90
CA ARG A 483 19.82 -11.03 18.61
C ARG A 483 18.55 -11.25 19.40
N ARG A 484 18.50 -10.65 20.58
CA ARG A 484 17.38 -10.63 21.51
C ARG A 484 16.85 -9.21 21.63
N PHE A 485 15.53 -9.03 21.69
CA PHE A 485 14.89 -7.74 21.96
C PHE A 485 13.47 -7.94 22.51
N TRP A 486 12.88 -6.89 23.11
CA TRP A 486 11.55 -6.95 23.70
C TRP A 486 10.40 -6.82 22.68
N GLY A 487 10.30 -7.75 21.73
CA GLY A 487 9.35 -7.66 20.62
C GLY A 487 7.86 -7.66 21.01
N ALA A 488 7.51 -8.07 22.22
CA ALA A 488 6.15 -7.91 22.76
C ALA A 488 5.69 -6.45 22.80
N MET A 489 6.60 -5.54 23.17
CA MET A 489 6.30 -4.13 23.41
C MET A 489 7.04 -3.19 22.46
N CYS A 490 8.24 -3.57 22.03
CA CYS A 490 8.99 -2.85 21.01
C CYS A 490 8.36 -3.08 19.63
N LEU A 491 8.00 -1.99 18.98
CA LEU A 491 7.63 -2.00 17.58
C LEU A 491 8.79 -2.52 16.72
N HIS A 492 8.45 -3.29 15.70
CA HIS A 492 9.41 -3.85 14.76
C HIS A 492 8.76 -4.18 13.41
N PHE A 493 9.59 -4.28 12.38
CA PHE A 493 9.19 -4.63 11.01
C PHE A 493 10.39 -5.11 10.20
N THR A 494 10.13 -5.72 9.05
CA THR A 494 11.18 -6.04 8.07
C THR A 494 10.83 -5.33 6.77
N GLY A 495 11.75 -4.56 6.22
CA GLY A 495 11.58 -3.91 4.93
C GLY A 495 11.57 -4.89 3.76
N GLU A 496 11.42 -4.37 2.55
CA GLU A 496 11.40 -5.20 1.35
C GLU A 496 12.80 -5.70 0.99
N ASN A 497 12.89 -6.94 0.51
CA ASN A 497 14.16 -7.54 0.13
C ASN A 497 14.58 -7.20 -1.31
N TRP A 498 15.42 -6.17 -1.45
CA TRP A 498 16.02 -5.75 -2.73
C TRP A 498 17.43 -6.27 -2.98
N SER A 499 17.96 -7.16 -2.13
CA SER A 499 19.36 -7.63 -2.21
C SER A 499 19.69 -8.52 -3.42
N GLY A 500 18.69 -8.89 -4.22
CA GLY A 500 18.81 -9.88 -5.30
C GLY A 500 19.00 -11.33 -4.81
N ARG A 501 18.97 -11.56 -3.49
CA ARG A 501 19.14 -12.88 -2.86
C ARG A 501 18.00 -13.15 -1.89
N SER A 502 17.64 -14.41 -1.67
CA SER A 502 16.69 -14.76 -0.62
C SER A 502 17.32 -14.62 0.77
N ARG A 503 16.50 -14.20 1.73
CA ARG A 503 16.86 -14.02 3.14
C ARG A 503 16.08 -15.03 3.98
N VAL A 504 16.81 -15.80 4.79
CA VAL A 504 16.28 -16.80 5.71
C VAL A 504 16.65 -16.44 7.14
N SER A 505 15.67 -16.45 8.04
CA SER A 505 15.90 -16.39 9.49
C SER A 505 14.97 -17.33 10.24
N LEU A 506 15.34 -17.60 11.48
CA LEU A 506 14.48 -18.20 12.49
C LEU A 506 14.13 -17.15 13.54
N ASP A 507 12.84 -17.03 13.82
CA ASP A 507 12.32 -16.06 14.75
C ASP A 507 11.47 -16.79 15.79
N PHE A 508 11.81 -16.60 17.05
CA PHE A 508 11.16 -17.32 18.14
C PHE A 508 11.07 -16.46 19.38
N ARG A 509 10.29 -16.95 20.33
CA ARG A 509 9.97 -16.22 21.55
C ARG A 509 10.21 -17.09 22.76
N ILE A 510 10.61 -16.44 23.85
CA ILE A 510 10.59 -17.03 25.17
C ILE A 510 9.74 -16.16 26.10
N ILE A 511 9.25 -16.75 27.18
CA ILE A 511 8.58 -16.06 28.26
C ILE A 511 9.33 -16.42 29.54
N PRO A 512 10.12 -15.48 30.08
CA PRO A 512 10.86 -15.66 31.31
C PRO A 512 9.96 -15.93 32.54
N GLY A 513 10.40 -16.81 33.44
CA GLY A 513 9.77 -17.05 34.74
C GLY A 513 8.74 -18.19 34.75
N ALA A 514 8.50 -18.75 35.94
CA ALA A 514 7.62 -19.91 36.16
C ALA A 514 6.11 -19.59 36.06
N GLY A 515 5.73 -18.31 36.05
CA GLY A 515 4.34 -17.84 36.05
C GLY A 515 3.94 -16.97 34.86
N GLY A 516 4.76 -16.91 33.80
CA GLY A 516 4.40 -16.18 32.58
C GLY A 516 3.27 -16.89 31.84
N ASP A 517 2.11 -16.26 31.78
CA ASP A 517 1.03 -16.61 30.87
C ASP A 517 1.50 -16.35 29.43
N GLY A 518 1.34 -17.35 28.56
CA GLY A 518 1.71 -17.32 27.15
C GLY A 518 0.74 -16.56 26.25
N GLY A 519 -0.24 -15.90 26.86
CA GLY A 519 -1.45 -15.40 26.22
C GLY A 519 -2.51 -16.50 26.06
N GLU A 520 -3.79 -16.17 26.28
CA GLU A 520 -4.90 -17.14 26.28
C GLU A 520 -4.94 -18.01 25.02
N LEU A 521 -4.63 -17.44 23.86
CA LEU A 521 -4.65 -18.13 22.57
C LEU A 521 -3.54 -19.18 22.44
N TYR A 522 -2.31 -18.85 22.84
CA TYR A 522 -1.13 -19.70 22.63
C TYR A 522 -0.94 -20.72 23.74
N ASP A 523 -1.30 -20.37 24.99
CA ASP A 523 -1.34 -21.35 26.08
C ASP A 523 -2.44 -22.40 25.88
N ALA A 524 -3.49 -22.11 25.11
CA ALA A 524 -4.52 -23.08 24.76
C ALA A 524 -4.03 -24.18 23.80
N ASP A 525 -2.93 -23.96 23.07
CA ASP A 525 -2.27 -25.01 22.28
C ASP A 525 -1.12 -25.61 23.09
N GLU A 526 -1.36 -26.79 23.68
CA GLU A 526 -0.40 -27.53 24.50
C GLU A 526 0.95 -27.81 23.81
N ASN A 527 1.01 -27.71 22.48
CA ASN A 527 2.17 -27.95 21.64
C ASN A 527 2.94 -26.69 21.25
N TYR A 528 2.43 -25.50 21.56
CA TYR A 528 3.06 -24.24 21.14
C TYR A 528 4.30 -23.90 21.97
N TYR A 529 4.22 -24.08 23.29
CA TYR A 529 5.32 -23.83 24.21
C TYR A 529 5.91 -25.12 24.79
N GLU A 530 7.23 -25.08 24.97
CA GLU A 530 7.97 -26.00 25.82
C GLU A 530 8.50 -25.27 27.05
N ILE A 531 8.73 -26.01 28.14
CA ILE A 531 9.23 -25.44 29.39
C ILE A 531 10.65 -25.94 29.61
N ALA A 532 11.58 -25.01 29.85
CA ALA A 532 12.94 -25.29 30.26
C ALA A 532 13.15 -24.89 31.72
N ARG A 533 13.87 -25.73 32.47
CA ARG A 533 14.26 -25.51 33.87
C ARG A 533 15.75 -25.68 34.06
N ARG A 534 16.31 -24.82 34.91
CA ARG A 534 17.68 -24.91 35.35
C ARG A 534 17.76 -25.83 36.56
N SER A 535 18.67 -26.80 36.51
CA SER A 535 18.95 -27.72 37.62
C SER A 535 20.40 -27.59 38.07
N GLY A 536 20.63 -27.64 39.39
CA GLY A 536 21.96 -27.51 39.99
C GLY A 536 22.37 -26.07 40.37
N PRO A 537 23.48 -25.90 41.12
CA PRO A 537 24.05 -24.60 41.48
C PRO A 537 24.62 -23.87 40.25
N GLU A 538 24.69 -22.53 40.29
CA GLU A 538 25.06 -21.67 39.14
C GLU A 538 26.31 -22.11 38.36
N SER A 539 27.35 -22.56 39.07
CA SER A 539 28.63 -22.99 38.49
C SER A 539 28.59 -24.33 37.73
N GLU A 540 27.55 -25.14 37.93
CA GLU A 540 27.37 -26.47 37.31
C GLU A 540 25.97 -26.64 36.71
N SER A 541 25.27 -25.52 36.48
CA SER A 541 23.85 -25.57 36.15
C SER A 541 23.61 -26.16 34.76
N VAL A 542 22.70 -27.13 34.69
CA VAL A 542 22.29 -27.77 33.44
C VAL A 542 20.84 -27.42 33.16
N TRP A 543 20.57 -26.90 31.97
CA TRP A 543 19.23 -26.65 31.47
C TRP A 543 18.63 -27.91 30.88
N ARG A 544 17.38 -28.20 31.26
CA ARG A 544 16.61 -29.33 30.74
C ARG A 544 15.19 -28.89 30.43
N SER A 545 14.63 -29.41 29.35
CA SER A 545 13.22 -29.28 29.03
C SER A 545 12.39 -30.40 29.66
N ASP A 546 11.07 -30.21 29.72
CA ASP A 546 10.12 -31.27 30.09
C ASP A 546 10.04 -32.39 29.05
N ALA A 547 10.29 -32.07 27.78
CA ALA A 547 10.42 -33.05 26.72
C ALA A 547 11.85 -33.63 26.68
N ALA A 548 11.98 -34.94 26.46
CA ALA A 548 13.24 -35.57 26.10
C ALA A 548 13.52 -35.39 24.59
N ASP A 549 14.80 -35.38 24.18
CA ASP A 549 15.25 -35.17 22.79
C ASP A 549 14.61 -36.14 21.76
N ASP A 550 14.18 -37.32 22.20
CA ASP A 550 13.53 -38.35 21.39
C ASP A 550 11.99 -38.26 21.39
N LYS A 551 11.42 -37.39 22.23
CA LYS A 551 9.98 -37.19 22.44
C LYS A 551 9.57 -35.71 22.44
N LEU A 552 10.15 -34.93 21.53
CA LEU A 552 9.73 -33.53 21.32
C LEU A 552 8.24 -33.49 20.96
N LYS A 553 7.51 -32.51 21.52
CA LYS A 553 6.11 -32.29 21.20
C LYS A 553 5.92 -32.02 19.69
N PRO A 554 4.79 -32.43 19.09
CA PRO A 554 4.45 -32.04 17.72
C PRO A 554 4.54 -30.54 17.49
N ILE A 555 4.83 -30.12 16.25
CA ILE A 555 4.91 -28.70 15.92
C ILE A 555 3.49 -28.11 15.86
N SER A 556 3.22 -27.09 16.67
CA SER A 556 1.94 -26.38 16.67
C SER A 556 1.63 -25.75 15.30
N ARG A 557 0.35 -25.75 14.91
CA ARG A 557 -0.14 -25.07 13.71
C ARG A 557 -0.05 -23.55 13.77
N LEU A 558 0.08 -23.00 14.98
CA LEU A 558 0.24 -21.56 15.21
C LEU A 558 1.68 -21.11 14.95
N THR A 559 2.62 -22.03 14.72
CA THR A 559 3.96 -21.68 14.23
C THR A 559 3.86 -21.23 12.77
N GLY A 560 4.22 -19.97 12.50
CA GLY A 560 3.67 -19.17 11.40
C GLY A 560 3.94 -19.58 9.94
N PHE A 561 4.57 -20.71 9.63
CA PHE A 561 5.02 -20.99 8.25
C PHE A 561 4.70 -22.36 7.63
N PRO A 562 4.75 -23.52 8.32
CA PRO A 562 4.40 -24.78 7.66
C PRO A 562 2.92 -24.82 7.26
N PHE A 563 2.04 -24.25 8.08
CA PHE A 563 0.58 -24.41 7.96
C PHE A 563 -0.16 -23.23 7.31
N SER A 564 0.56 -22.14 6.99
CA SER A 564 0.05 -21.01 6.21
C SER A 564 0.28 -21.17 4.69
N ALA A 565 1.11 -22.15 4.28
CA ALA A 565 1.25 -22.55 2.89
C ALA A 565 -0.12 -23.00 2.34
N LYS A 566 -0.63 -22.31 1.30
CA LYS A 566 -1.96 -22.56 0.73
C LYS A 566 -2.08 -24.04 0.35
N LYS A 567 -3.20 -24.71 0.61
CA LYS A 567 -3.38 -26.07 0.09
C LYS A 567 -3.20 -26.06 -1.44
N ARG A 568 -2.30 -26.92 -1.94
CA ARG A 568 -2.12 -27.16 -3.38
C ARG A 568 -3.50 -27.45 -3.98
N LYS A 569 -4.01 -26.58 -4.84
CA LYS A 569 -5.18 -26.91 -5.65
C LYS A 569 -4.78 -28.14 -6.47
N LYS A 570 -5.50 -29.25 -6.27
CA LYS A 570 -5.28 -30.50 -6.99
C LYS A 570 -5.44 -30.30 -8.48
#